data_AF-A0A961W7C2-F1
#
_entry.id   AF-A0A961W7C2-F1
#
_cell.length_a   1.000
_cell.length_b   1.000
_cell.length_c   1.000
_cell.angle_alpha   90.00
_cell.angle_beta   90.00
_cell.angle_gamma   90.00
#
_symmetry.space_group_name_H-M   'P 1'
#
loop_
_entity.id
_entity.type
_entity.pdbx_description
1 polymer ?
#
loop_
_entity_poly.entity_id
_entity_poly.type
_entity_poly.pdbx_seq_one_letter_code
_entity_poly.pdbx_strand_id
1 'polypeptide(L)'
;MVIVVGGDIGLSGSDQPVSAKGAYRHGARYDWADLTRHLGLLVNGDINFANLETVVTDKNSLPPTPKKFRFRSHPVGVQHLVKLGFNAFSLANNHAIDYGHAGMRETLRNIASLKQHGLALTAGLGMGDNAFAPAIMSVRGAQVALAAVGIGGVSPRNGRVGMAGFHSDGDFLASLHSRVVTAAV
;
A
#
# COMPACT_ATOMS: atom_id res chain seq x y z
N MET A 1 -2.86 -21.21 10.11
CA MET A 1 -2.47 -19.91 9.55
C MET A 1 -3.53 -18.90 9.95
N VAL A 2 -3.13 -17.73 10.44
CA VAL A 2 -4.04 -16.63 10.82
C VAL A 2 -3.75 -15.42 9.94
N ILE A 3 -4.78 -14.86 9.34
CA ILE A 3 -4.71 -13.62 8.57
C ILE A 3 -5.57 -12.57 9.31
N VAL A 4 -4.95 -11.48 9.73
CA VAL A 4 -5.63 -10.29 10.25
C VAL A 4 -5.84 -9.32 9.10
N VAL A 5 -7.08 -8.85 8.93
CA VAL A 5 -7.47 -7.92 7.88
C VAL A 5 -7.93 -6.62 8.50
N GLY A 6 -7.10 -5.58 8.40
CA GLY A 6 -7.49 -4.19 8.59
C GLY A 6 -8.13 -3.61 7.32
N GLY A 7 -8.99 -2.62 7.50
CA GLY A 7 -9.52 -1.79 6.41
C GLY A 7 -8.53 -0.73 5.93
N ASP A 8 -9.06 0.45 5.63
CA ASP A 8 -8.27 1.56 5.10
C ASP A 8 -7.39 2.22 6.18
N ILE A 9 -6.11 2.41 5.86
CA ILE A 9 -5.15 3.13 6.71
C ILE A 9 -4.62 4.35 5.96
N GLY A 10 -5.23 5.51 6.24
CA GLY A 10 -4.70 6.84 5.97
C GLY A 10 -4.21 7.50 7.27
N LEU A 11 -2.90 7.70 7.41
CA LEU A 11 -2.31 8.24 8.65
C LEU A 11 -2.61 9.74 8.80
N SER A 12 -2.27 10.55 7.80
CA SER A 12 -2.57 11.99 7.76
C SER A 12 -3.94 12.28 7.14
N GLY A 13 -4.58 13.36 7.60
CA GLY A 13 -5.79 13.91 6.99
C GLY A 13 -5.54 14.54 5.61
N SER A 14 -6.62 14.99 4.96
CA SER A 14 -6.53 15.54 3.60
C SER A 14 -5.70 16.81 3.54
N ASP A 15 -4.86 16.92 2.50
CA ASP A 15 -3.96 18.05 2.20
C ASP A 15 -2.96 18.41 3.30
N GLN A 16 -2.81 17.54 4.30
CA GLN A 16 -1.90 17.78 5.41
C GLN A 16 -0.43 17.60 5.00
N PRO A 17 0.50 18.27 5.71
CA PRO A 17 1.92 18.03 5.51
C PRO A 17 2.34 16.64 6.01
N VAL A 18 3.36 16.09 5.37
CA VAL A 18 4.08 14.91 5.86
C VAL A 18 5.22 15.33 6.79
N SER A 19 5.44 14.54 7.84
CA SER A 19 6.49 14.76 8.84
C SER A 19 6.99 13.42 9.38
N ALA A 20 8.29 13.29 9.63
CA ALA A 20 8.86 12.12 10.29
C ALA A 20 8.37 11.95 11.75
N LYS A 21 7.90 13.04 12.37
CA LYS A 21 7.55 13.08 13.80
C LYS A 21 6.08 12.70 14.09
N GLY A 22 5.25 12.44 13.10
CA GLY A 22 3.83 12.13 13.32
C GLY A 22 2.95 12.50 12.13
N ALA A 23 1.67 12.14 12.21
CA ALA A 23 0.66 12.56 11.24
C ALA A 23 -0.01 13.86 11.68
N TYR A 24 -0.59 14.59 10.73
CA TYR A 24 -1.48 15.71 11.02
C TYR A 24 -2.91 15.31 10.68
N ARG A 25 -3.86 15.54 11.59
CA ARG A 25 -5.30 15.27 11.39
C ARG A 25 -6.09 16.43 12.01
N HIS A 26 -7.05 16.99 11.28
CA HIS A 26 -7.84 18.16 11.70
C HIS A 26 -6.97 19.35 12.19
N GLY A 27 -5.80 19.56 11.58
CA GLY A 27 -4.85 20.62 11.96
C GLY A 27 -3.95 20.32 13.17
N ALA A 28 -4.24 19.26 13.95
CA ALA A 28 -3.41 18.83 15.07
C ALA A 28 -2.40 17.74 14.66
N ARG A 29 -1.22 17.74 15.28
CA ARG A 29 -0.20 16.70 15.12
C ARG A 29 -0.43 15.59 16.14
N TYR A 30 -0.37 14.34 15.70
CA TYR A 30 -0.44 13.14 16.54
C TYR A 30 0.84 12.31 16.36
N ASP A 31 1.41 11.83 17.46
CA ASP A 31 2.58 10.96 17.41
C ASP A 31 2.17 9.55 16.94
N TRP A 32 3.11 8.81 16.35
CA TRP A 32 2.82 7.49 15.78
C TRP A 32 2.28 6.49 16.81
N ALA A 33 2.80 6.54 18.04
CA ALA A 33 2.34 5.70 19.14
C ALA A 33 0.88 5.99 19.53
N ASP A 34 0.47 7.27 19.57
CA ASP A 34 -0.90 7.66 19.93
C ASP A 34 -1.91 7.17 18.90
N LEU A 35 -1.58 7.29 17.60
CA LEU A 35 -2.40 6.84 16.49
C LEU A 35 -2.61 5.32 16.49
N THR A 36 -1.63 4.55 16.96
CA THR A 36 -1.67 3.08 16.92
C THR A 36 -1.80 2.41 18.29
N ARG A 37 -2.07 3.17 19.36
CA ARG A 37 -2.00 2.69 20.76
C ARG A 37 -2.81 1.44 21.07
N HIS A 38 -3.90 1.22 20.32
CA HIS A 38 -4.81 0.08 20.47
C HIS A 38 -4.60 -1.04 19.45
N LEU A 39 -3.72 -0.86 18.46
CA LEU A 39 -3.55 -1.80 17.35
C LEU A 39 -2.57 -2.93 17.66
N GLY A 40 -1.58 -2.72 18.53
CA GLY A 40 -0.45 -3.66 18.71
C GLY A 40 -0.84 -5.08 19.15
N LEU A 41 -1.91 -5.25 19.93
CA LEU A 41 -2.42 -6.57 20.31
C LEU A 41 -3.30 -7.23 19.24
N LEU A 42 -3.72 -6.48 18.22
CA LEU A 42 -4.64 -6.92 17.17
C LEU A 42 -3.89 -7.38 15.89
N VAL A 43 -2.70 -6.85 15.61
CA VAL A 43 -1.86 -7.26 14.45
C VAL A 43 -0.85 -8.35 14.83
N ASN A 44 -1.37 -9.52 15.22
CA ASN A 44 -0.60 -10.67 15.70
C ASN A 44 -0.73 -11.94 14.83
N GLY A 45 -1.31 -11.83 13.63
CA GLY A 45 -1.44 -12.93 12.68
C GLY A 45 -0.13 -13.28 11.98
N ASP A 46 -0.12 -14.40 11.24
CA ASP A 46 0.99 -14.75 10.34
C ASP A 46 1.07 -13.75 9.17
N ILE A 47 -0.09 -13.25 8.72
CA ILE A 47 -0.23 -12.12 7.79
C ILE A 47 -1.12 -11.07 8.44
N ASN A 48 -0.64 -9.83 8.50
CA ASN A 48 -1.37 -8.68 9.00
C ASN A 48 -1.49 -7.68 7.83
N PHE A 49 -2.66 -7.67 7.20
CA PHE A 49 -2.98 -6.92 6.00
C PHE A 49 -3.74 -5.63 6.30
N ALA A 50 -3.55 -4.59 5.48
CA ALA A 50 -4.46 -3.46 5.38
C ALA A 50 -4.48 -2.85 3.96
N ASN A 51 -5.49 -2.03 3.65
CA ASN A 51 -5.44 -1.15 2.49
C ASN A 51 -4.68 0.14 2.83
N LEU A 52 -3.56 0.40 2.18
CA LEU A 52 -2.75 1.59 2.43
C LEU A 52 -3.26 2.76 1.56
N GLU A 53 -4.32 3.41 2.05
CA GLU A 53 -5.10 4.43 1.32
C GLU A 53 -4.42 5.81 1.32
N THR A 54 -3.16 5.86 0.85
CA THR A 54 -2.35 7.08 0.92
C THR A 54 -1.14 7.03 -0.01
N VAL A 55 -0.72 8.17 -0.58
CA VAL A 55 0.59 8.28 -1.25
C VAL A 55 1.69 8.31 -0.20
N VAL A 56 2.72 7.46 -0.34
CA VAL A 56 3.82 7.37 0.64
C VAL A 56 4.99 8.22 0.19
N THR A 57 5.21 9.36 0.84
CA THR A 57 6.28 10.32 0.49
C THR A 57 6.70 11.18 1.67
N ASP A 58 7.97 11.59 1.69
CA ASP A 58 8.55 12.59 2.58
C ASP A 58 8.44 14.02 2.01
N LYS A 59 7.97 14.18 0.76
CA LYS A 59 7.97 15.45 0.03
C LYS A 59 6.65 16.21 0.18
N ASN A 60 6.71 17.27 0.97
CA ASN A 60 5.66 18.28 1.03
C ASN A 60 5.44 19.05 -0.29
N SER A 61 6.46 19.08 -1.17
CA SER A 61 6.46 19.79 -2.46
C SER A 61 5.86 19.03 -3.65
N LEU A 62 5.37 17.79 -3.48
CA LEU A 62 4.71 17.08 -4.58
C LEU A 62 3.45 17.83 -5.05
N PRO A 63 3.27 18.04 -6.37
CA PRO A 63 2.07 18.68 -6.89
C PRO A 63 0.85 17.75 -6.73
N PRO A 64 -0.27 18.23 -6.15
CA PRO A 64 -1.50 17.47 -6.02
C PRO A 64 -2.26 17.32 -7.34
N THR A 65 -3.12 16.31 -7.45
CA THR A 65 -4.13 16.20 -8.52
C THR A 65 -5.42 16.96 -8.18
N PRO A 66 -6.24 17.39 -9.18
CA PRO A 66 -7.47 18.14 -8.93
C PRO A 66 -8.63 17.22 -8.45
N LYS A 67 -8.56 16.71 -7.20
CA LYS A 67 -9.43 15.61 -6.71
C LYS A 67 -10.46 15.95 -5.58
N LYS A 68 -10.44 17.15 -5.01
CA LYS A 68 -10.99 17.44 -3.66
C LYS A 68 -10.19 16.77 -2.53
N PHE A 69 -10.40 15.50 -2.17
CA PHE A 69 -9.68 14.82 -1.08
C PHE A 69 -8.37 14.18 -1.54
N ARG A 70 -7.27 14.45 -0.82
CA ARG A 70 -5.91 13.97 -1.14
C ARG A 70 -5.13 13.61 0.12
N PHE A 71 -4.60 12.39 0.18
CA PHE A 71 -3.85 11.88 1.32
C PHE A 71 -2.41 11.54 0.94
N ARG A 72 -1.48 11.97 1.79
CA ARG A 72 -0.08 11.52 1.77
C ARG A 72 0.41 11.25 3.18
N SER A 73 1.23 10.22 3.33
CA SER A 73 1.76 9.78 4.61
C SER A 73 3.28 9.67 4.55
N HIS A 74 3.95 10.06 5.63
CA HIS A 74 5.40 10.00 5.70
C HIS A 74 5.89 8.53 5.77
N PRO A 75 6.99 8.14 5.09
CA PRO A 75 7.48 6.76 5.07
C PRO A 75 7.74 6.18 6.46
N VAL A 76 8.22 6.99 7.41
CA VAL A 76 8.41 6.64 8.83
C VAL A 76 7.10 6.18 9.50
N GLY A 77 5.95 6.75 9.14
CA GLY A 77 4.65 6.32 9.66
C GLY A 77 4.25 4.94 9.14
N VAL A 78 4.55 4.64 7.87
CA VAL A 78 4.34 3.30 7.30
C VAL A 78 5.35 2.30 7.88
N GLN A 79 6.60 2.71 8.11
CA GLN A 79 7.61 1.91 8.82
C GLN A 79 7.16 1.59 10.26
N HIS A 80 6.48 2.52 10.94
CA HIS A 80 5.91 2.30 12.26
C HIS A 80 4.80 1.24 12.23
N LEU A 81 3.89 1.29 11.25
CA LEU A 81 2.90 0.22 11.04
C LEU A 81 3.56 -1.14 10.80
N VAL A 82 4.64 -1.18 9.99
CA VAL A 82 5.38 -2.43 9.74
C VAL A 82 6.04 -2.97 11.01
N LYS A 83 6.69 -2.11 11.79
CA LYS A 83 7.27 -2.46 13.11
C LYS A 83 6.23 -2.90 14.14
N LEU A 84 4.98 -2.45 14.00
CA LEU A 84 3.87 -2.83 14.87
C LEU A 84 3.34 -4.24 14.56
N GLY A 85 3.53 -4.74 13.33
CA GLY A 85 3.12 -6.08 12.93
C GLY A 85 2.57 -6.19 11.49
N PHE A 86 2.22 -5.06 10.84
CA PHE A 86 1.71 -5.09 9.46
C PHE A 86 2.78 -5.57 8.47
N ASN A 87 2.53 -6.68 7.78
CA ASN A 87 3.46 -7.25 6.81
C ASN A 87 2.86 -7.38 5.40
N ALA A 88 1.62 -6.95 5.20
CA ALA A 88 0.94 -6.94 3.91
C ALA A 88 0.15 -5.62 3.68
N PHE A 89 0.24 -5.05 2.47
CA PHE A 89 -0.58 -3.88 2.09
C PHE A 89 -1.15 -3.99 0.67
N SER A 90 -2.44 -3.67 0.50
CA SER A 90 -2.93 -3.24 -0.81
C SER A 90 -2.46 -1.81 -1.09
N LEU A 91 -1.97 -1.58 -2.31
CA LEU A 91 -1.67 -0.26 -2.87
C LEU A 91 -2.68 0.13 -3.97
N ALA A 92 -3.63 -0.75 -4.29
CA ALA A 92 -4.73 -0.44 -5.22
C ALA A 92 -5.90 0.19 -4.46
N ASN A 93 -5.98 1.51 -4.54
CA ASN A 93 -7.10 2.31 -4.04
C ASN A 93 -7.19 3.63 -4.82
N ASN A 94 -8.35 4.26 -4.80
CA ASN A 94 -8.60 5.55 -5.46
C ASN A 94 -7.64 6.67 -5.01
N HIS A 95 -6.95 6.55 -3.86
CA HIS A 95 -5.98 7.51 -3.33
C HIS A 95 -4.53 7.30 -3.79
N ALA A 96 -4.24 6.20 -4.50
CA ALA A 96 -2.91 5.93 -5.08
C ALA A 96 -2.43 7.01 -6.09
N ILE A 97 -3.34 7.85 -6.62
CA ILE A 97 -3.06 8.91 -7.61
C ILE A 97 -3.13 10.35 -7.06
N ASP A 98 -3.25 10.56 -5.74
CA ASP A 98 -3.48 11.90 -5.18
C ASP A 98 -2.39 12.94 -5.51
N TYR A 99 -1.18 12.46 -5.81
CA TYR A 99 -0.03 13.26 -6.25
C TYR A 99 0.53 12.79 -7.61
N GLY A 100 -0.34 12.20 -8.43
CA GLY A 100 -0.07 11.77 -9.80
C GLY A 100 1.01 10.68 -9.91
N HIS A 101 1.57 10.54 -11.13
CA HIS A 101 2.67 9.60 -11.40
C HIS A 101 3.91 9.85 -10.52
N ALA A 102 4.15 11.11 -10.10
CA ALA A 102 5.24 11.43 -9.18
C ALA A 102 4.99 10.78 -7.82
N GLY A 103 3.80 11.00 -7.23
CA GLY A 103 3.36 10.33 -6.00
C GLY A 103 3.45 8.81 -6.08
N MET A 104 2.95 8.19 -7.16
CA MET A 104 3.04 6.73 -7.34
C MET A 104 4.47 6.21 -7.30
N ARG A 105 5.43 6.90 -7.95
CA ARG A 105 6.87 6.50 -7.91
C ARG A 105 7.49 6.70 -6.54
N GLU A 106 7.07 7.71 -5.79
CA GLU A 106 7.49 7.90 -4.40
C GLU A 106 6.93 6.77 -3.52
N THR A 107 5.65 6.40 -3.69
CA THR A 107 5.04 5.24 -3.00
C THR A 107 5.83 3.97 -3.27
N LEU A 108 6.08 3.62 -4.54
CA LEU A 108 6.84 2.41 -4.90
C LEU A 108 8.25 2.40 -4.31
N ARG A 109 8.96 3.54 -4.33
CA ARG A 109 10.32 3.65 -3.75
C ARG A 109 10.31 3.46 -2.24
N ASN A 110 9.38 4.12 -1.54
CA ASN A 110 9.30 4.05 -0.09
C ASN A 110 8.81 2.66 0.36
N ILE A 111 7.85 2.05 -0.32
CA ILE A 111 7.43 0.67 -0.07
C ILE A 111 8.59 -0.31 -0.27
N ALA A 112 9.39 -0.15 -1.33
CA ALA A 112 10.55 -1.00 -1.57
C ALA A 112 11.59 -0.93 -0.44
N SER A 113 11.81 0.24 0.16
CA SER A 113 12.75 0.38 1.29
C SER A 113 12.21 -0.21 2.61
N LEU A 114 10.90 -0.43 2.75
CA LEU A 114 10.31 -1.06 3.93
C LEU A 114 10.45 -2.59 3.96
N LYS A 115 10.85 -3.25 2.86
CA LYS A 115 11.07 -4.70 2.83
C LYS A 115 12.11 -5.16 3.87
N GLN A 116 13.18 -4.37 4.07
CA GLN A 116 14.19 -4.64 5.11
C GLN A 116 13.67 -4.50 6.55
N HIS A 117 12.45 -4.00 6.74
CA HIS A 117 11.80 -3.85 8.05
C HIS A 117 10.69 -4.88 8.31
N GLY A 118 10.47 -5.84 7.39
CA GLY A 118 9.48 -6.91 7.54
C GLY A 118 8.23 -6.78 6.67
N LEU A 119 8.15 -5.78 5.78
CA LEU A 119 7.07 -5.70 4.80
C LEU A 119 7.24 -6.78 3.72
N ALA A 120 6.39 -7.80 3.73
CA ALA A 120 6.50 -8.97 2.86
C ALA A 120 5.68 -8.85 1.58
N LEU A 121 4.40 -8.48 1.69
CA LEU A 121 3.45 -8.50 0.59
C LEU A 121 2.94 -7.10 0.24
N THR A 122 3.06 -6.69 -1.03
CA THR A 122 2.41 -5.49 -1.55
C THR A 122 1.98 -5.69 -2.99
N ALA A 123 0.73 -5.32 -3.32
CA ALA A 123 0.18 -5.50 -4.66
C ALA A 123 -0.67 -4.31 -5.11
N GLY A 124 -0.96 -4.24 -6.41
CA GLY A 124 -1.93 -3.30 -6.98
C GLY A 124 -1.39 -1.95 -7.46
N LEU A 125 -0.10 -1.66 -7.21
CA LEU A 125 0.61 -0.50 -7.77
C LEU A 125 1.96 -0.97 -8.32
N GLY A 126 2.34 -0.51 -9.50
CA GLY A 126 3.60 -0.94 -10.12
C GLY A 126 3.95 -0.23 -11.43
N MET A 127 4.96 -0.76 -12.11
CA MET A 127 5.41 -0.34 -13.44
C MET A 127 4.97 -1.38 -14.48
N GLY A 128 4.13 -0.99 -15.44
CA GLY A 128 3.58 -1.94 -16.42
C GLY A 128 2.79 -3.06 -15.73
N ASP A 129 2.90 -4.26 -16.27
CA ASP A 129 2.16 -5.43 -15.78
C ASP A 129 2.55 -5.84 -14.34
N ASN A 130 3.68 -5.34 -13.81
CA ASN A 130 4.05 -5.52 -12.41
C ASN A 130 3.03 -4.90 -11.42
N ALA A 131 2.17 -3.98 -11.87
CA ALA A 131 1.08 -3.47 -11.04
C ALA A 131 0.02 -4.54 -10.76
N PHE A 132 -0.19 -5.48 -11.70
CA PHE A 132 -1.08 -6.63 -11.56
C PHE A 132 -0.39 -7.82 -10.90
N ALA A 133 0.95 -7.89 -10.87
CA ALA A 133 1.65 -9.03 -10.29
C ALA A 133 1.30 -9.24 -8.80
N PRO A 134 0.87 -10.43 -8.37
CA PRO A 134 0.65 -10.72 -6.97
C PRO A 134 2.00 -10.83 -6.25
N ALA A 135 2.06 -10.35 -5.01
CA ALA A 135 3.16 -10.67 -4.12
C ALA A 135 2.92 -12.05 -3.52
N ILE A 136 3.96 -12.89 -3.43
CA ILE A 136 3.85 -14.28 -2.95
C ILE A 136 4.81 -14.48 -1.77
N MET A 137 4.36 -15.16 -0.72
CA MET A 137 5.20 -15.61 0.39
C MET A 137 4.76 -17.00 0.89
N SER A 138 5.71 -17.74 1.47
CA SER A 138 5.39 -19.01 2.13
C SER A 138 5.10 -18.80 3.63
N VAL A 139 3.96 -19.30 4.10
CA VAL A 139 3.51 -19.23 5.50
C VAL A 139 3.14 -20.63 5.97
N ARG A 140 3.84 -21.14 7.00
CA ARG A 140 3.60 -22.48 7.60
C ARG A 140 3.50 -23.61 6.57
N GLY A 141 4.33 -23.57 5.51
CA GLY A 141 4.35 -24.55 4.43
C GLY A 141 3.33 -24.32 3.29
N ALA A 142 2.41 -23.36 3.42
CA ALA A 142 1.51 -22.97 2.34
C ALA A 142 2.05 -21.76 1.56
N GLN A 143 1.84 -21.72 0.24
CA GLN A 143 2.03 -20.52 -0.57
C GLN A 143 0.82 -19.59 -0.39
N VAL A 144 1.07 -18.31 -0.10
CA VAL A 144 0.04 -17.27 -0.03
C VAL A 144 0.37 -16.18 -1.03
N ALA A 145 -0.61 -15.84 -1.87
CA ALA A 145 -0.52 -14.76 -2.85
C ALA A 145 -1.45 -13.60 -2.45
N LEU A 146 -0.93 -12.37 -2.50
CA LEU A 146 -1.70 -11.14 -2.41
C LEU A 146 -1.77 -10.51 -3.81
N ALA A 147 -2.95 -10.51 -4.41
CA ALA A 147 -3.30 -9.67 -5.55
C ALA A 147 -4.16 -8.49 -5.06
N ALA A 148 -4.15 -7.37 -5.76
CA ALA A 148 -5.04 -6.25 -5.46
C ALA A 148 -5.42 -5.50 -6.75
N VAL A 149 -6.71 -5.20 -6.90
CA VAL A 149 -7.28 -4.36 -7.96
C VAL A 149 -8.20 -3.33 -7.32
N GLY A 150 -8.26 -2.12 -7.89
CA GLY A 150 -9.08 -1.02 -7.37
C GLY A 150 -10.00 -0.43 -8.44
N ILE A 151 -11.01 0.33 -8.02
CA ILE A 151 -11.88 1.06 -8.95
C ILE A 151 -11.23 2.41 -9.29
N GLY A 152 -11.08 2.70 -10.59
CA GLY A 152 -10.44 3.91 -11.10
C GLY A 152 -8.91 3.85 -11.10
N GLY A 153 -8.25 4.97 -10.75
CA GLY A 153 -6.79 5.12 -10.81
C GLY A 153 -6.28 5.48 -12.21
N VAL A 154 -5.00 5.20 -12.49
CA VAL A 154 -4.43 5.28 -13.85
C VAL A 154 -3.85 3.93 -14.25
N SER A 155 -4.20 3.53 -15.48
CA SER A 155 -3.73 2.30 -16.10
C SER A 155 -2.20 2.25 -16.20
N PRO A 156 -1.56 1.16 -15.75
CA PRO A 156 -0.11 0.96 -15.84
C PRO A 156 0.32 0.48 -17.24
N ARG A 157 -0.64 0.15 -18.11
CA ARG A 157 -0.41 -0.36 -19.47
C ARG A 157 0.53 0.55 -20.26
N ASN A 158 1.26 -0.03 -21.21
CA ASN A 158 2.36 0.61 -21.95
C ASN A 158 3.56 1.01 -21.07
N GLY A 159 3.88 0.19 -20.06
CA GLY A 159 5.09 0.33 -19.24
C GLY A 159 5.11 1.55 -18.31
N ARG A 160 3.95 2.15 -18.03
CA ARG A 160 3.84 3.34 -17.17
C ARG A 160 3.78 2.94 -15.69
N VAL A 161 4.06 3.90 -14.81
CA VAL A 161 3.65 3.75 -13.40
C VAL A 161 2.13 3.84 -13.35
N GLY A 162 1.48 2.91 -12.65
CA GLY A 162 0.03 2.89 -12.54
C GLY A 162 -0.47 1.87 -11.54
N MET A 163 -1.78 1.87 -11.37
CA MET A 163 -2.51 1.04 -10.41
C MET A 163 -3.28 -0.04 -11.18
N ALA A 164 -3.29 -1.28 -10.69
CA ALA A 164 -4.14 -2.32 -11.22
C ALA A 164 -5.62 -1.93 -11.02
N GLY A 165 -6.28 -1.52 -12.10
CA GLY A 165 -7.66 -1.05 -12.07
C GLY A 165 -8.61 -2.14 -12.59
N PHE A 166 -9.68 -2.42 -11.86
CA PHE A 166 -10.74 -3.34 -12.28
C PHE A 166 -11.71 -2.66 -13.24
N HIS A 167 -11.56 -2.92 -14.54
CA HIS A 167 -12.48 -2.46 -15.60
C HIS A 167 -13.17 -3.62 -16.32
N SER A 168 -12.65 -4.84 -16.14
CA SER A 168 -13.11 -6.08 -16.75
C SER A 168 -12.64 -7.29 -15.94
N ASP A 169 -13.29 -8.44 -16.12
CA ASP A 169 -12.84 -9.72 -15.55
C ASP A 169 -11.40 -10.06 -15.95
N GLY A 170 -10.97 -9.63 -17.15
CA GLY A 170 -9.60 -9.77 -17.63
C GLY A 170 -8.56 -9.04 -16.78
N ASP A 171 -8.91 -7.89 -16.18
CA ASP A 171 -8.01 -7.16 -15.26
C ASP A 171 -7.88 -7.90 -13.91
N PHE A 172 -8.97 -8.52 -13.43
CA PHE A 172 -8.95 -9.37 -12.23
C PHE A 172 -8.13 -10.65 -12.48
N LEU A 173 -8.37 -11.35 -13.58
CA LEU A 173 -7.60 -12.54 -13.96
C LEU A 173 -6.11 -12.21 -14.18
N ALA A 174 -5.77 -11.09 -14.81
CA ALA A 174 -4.39 -10.63 -14.93
C ALA A 174 -3.70 -10.48 -13.54
N SER A 175 -4.47 -10.10 -12.50
CA SER A 175 -3.95 -9.97 -11.14
C SER A 175 -3.66 -11.31 -10.43
N LEU A 176 -4.29 -12.41 -10.87
CA LEU A 176 -4.10 -13.74 -10.29
C LEU A 176 -3.03 -14.57 -11.03
N HIS A 177 -2.87 -14.37 -12.34
CA HIS A 177 -2.11 -15.27 -13.22
C HIS A 177 -0.60 -15.01 -13.29
N SER A 178 -0.09 -13.96 -12.65
CA SER A 178 1.34 -13.62 -12.66
C SER A 178 2.16 -14.52 -11.71
N ARG A 179 2.44 -15.73 -12.20
CA ARG A 179 3.41 -16.72 -11.68
C ARG A 179 3.15 -17.30 -10.27
N VAL A 180 1.99 -17.93 -10.08
CA VAL A 180 2.02 -19.21 -9.36
C VAL A 180 2.60 -20.26 -10.31
N VAL A 181 3.94 -20.37 -10.33
CA VAL A 181 4.57 -21.56 -10.91
C VAL A 181 4.23 -22.70 -9.96
N THR A 182 3.27 -23.54 -10.34
CA THR A 182 3.11 -24.86 -9.76
C THR A 182 4.42 -25.60 -9.96
N ALA A 183 5.23 -25.69 -8.89
CA ALA A 183 6.23 -26.73 -8.81
C ALA A 183 5.47 -28.06 -8.89
N ALA A 184 5.55 -28.72 -10.04
CA ALA A 184 5.09 -30.08 -10.18
C ALA A 184 5.90 -30.94 -9.20
N VAL A 185 5.18 -31.60 -8.29
CA VAL A 185 5.64 -32.72 -7.47
C VAL A 185 5.32 -34.02 -8.20
#